data_AF-A0A0C2I4E3-F1
#
_entry.id   AF-A0A0C2I4E3-F1
#
_cell.length_a   1.000
_cell.length_b   1.000
_cell.length_c   1.000
_cell.angle_alpha   90.00
_cell.angle_beta   90.00
_cell.angle_gamma   90.00
#
_symmetry.space_group_name_H-M   'P 1'
#
loop_
_entity.id
_entity.type
_entity.pdbx_description
1 polymer ?
#
loop_
_entity_poly.entity_id
_entity_poly.type
_entity_poly.pdbx_seq_one_letter_code
_entity_poly.pdbx_strand_id
1 'polypeptide(L)'
;MSRFKNEVARLESHLLSLRIGCGLLFGVALVMGLGWWDAPRNLTIHNPPDLRSGSTRKWWEVAPESVYTFGFYIFQQLNRWPIDGEKNYPRAIQKLSAYLTPQCKSQLESDAQKRQIAGELRGRTRGVFEMPDRGYGDAPELRVKVLGRDRWVVNLDLATEEFYGSERVKQAFVHYPLQVVRLDVDPEKNPFGLALNCYDSAPQRITPPPAPVPSHSPATAMQGS
;
A
#
# COMPACT_ATOMS: atom_id res chain seq x y z
N MET A 1 22.60 -71.56 1.45
CA MET A 1 23.06 -70.37 2.19
C MET A 1 23.54 -69.19 1.32
N SER A 2 23.91 -69.37 0.04
CA SER A 2 24.39 -68.22 -0.78
C SER A 2 23.28 -67.31 -1.33
N ARG A 3 22.07 -67.83 -1.62
CA ARG A 3 20.95 -67.01 -2.14
C ARG A 3 20.51 -65.92 -1.15
N PHE A 4 20.38 -66.26 0.14
CA PHE A 4 20.04 -65.28 1.18
C PHE A 4 21.11 -64.20 1.36
N LYS A 5 22.40 -64.55 1.29
CA LYS A 5 23.49 -63.57 1.31
C LYS A 5 23.44 -62.62 0.12
N ASN A 6 23.12 -63.14 -1.07
CA ASN A 6 22.99 -62.33 -2.28
C ASN A 6 21.76 -61.40 -2.23
N GLU A 7 20.65 -61.84 -1.63
CA GLU A 7 19.46 -61.00 -1.44
C GLU A 7 19.69 -59.87 -0.42
N VAL A 8 20.38 -60.17 0.69
CA VAL A 8 20.78 -59.15 1.68
C VAL A 8 21.73 -58.13 1.04
N ALA A 9 22.74 -58.58 0.30
CA ALA A 9 23.67 -57.68 -0.41
C ALA A 9 22.97 -56.81 -1.47
N ARG A 10 21.92 -57.34 -2.14
CA ARG A 10 21.10 -56.57 -3.09
C ARG A 10 20.26 -55.51 -2.39
N LEU A 11 19.70 -55.81 -1.20
CA LEU A 11 18.92 -54.85 -0.43
C LEU A 11 19.80 -53.76 0.19
N GLU A 12 20.98 -54.12 0.68
CA GLU A 12 21.96 -53.16 1.20
C GLU A 12 22.44 -52.20 0.12
N SER A 13 22.73 -52.68 -1.09
CA SER A 13 23.14 -51.83 -2.20
C SER A 13 22.01 -50.89 -2.67
N HIS A 14 20.76 -51.35 -2.61
CA HIS A 14 19.59 -50.51 -2.91
C HIS A 14 19.34 -49.44 -1.84
N LEU A 15 19.49 -49.79 -0.55
CA LEU A 15 19.42 -48.81 0.54
C LEU A 15 20.55 -47.79 0.46
N LEU A 16 21.76 -48.22 0.08
CA LEU A 16 22.90 -47.34 -0.10
C LEU A 16 22.66 -46.36 -1.26
N SER A 17 22.17 -46.83 -2.41
CA SER A 17 21.87 -45.95 -3.55
C SER A 17 20.76 -44.96 -3.24
N LEU A 18 19.72 -45.37 -2.50
CA LEU A 18 18.64 -44.48 -2.08
C LEU A 18 19.14 -43.39 -1.11
N ARG A 19 20.00 -43.74 -0.15
CA ARG A 19 20.61 -42.78 0.78
C ARG A 19 21.50 -41.76 0.07
N ILE A 20 22.30 -42.21 -0.89
CA ILE A 20 23.13 -41.32 -1.73
C ILE A 20 22.23 -40.38 -2.53
N GLY A 21 21.16 -40.91 -3.15
CA GLY A 21 20.18 -40.12 -3.89
C GLY A 21 19.49 -39.06 -3.02
N CYS A 22 19.02 -39.43 -1.83
CA CYS A 22 18.44 -38.48 -0.88
C CYS A 22 19.45 -37.42 -0.42
N GLY A 23 20.69 -37.80 -0.15
CA GLY A 23 21.76 -36.86 0.22
C GLY A 23 22.04 -35.84 -0.88
N LEU A 24 22.09 -36.27 -2.13
CA LEU A 24 22.25 -35.39 -3.30
C LEU A 24 21.07 -34.42 -3.43
N LEU A 25 19.84 -34.91 -3.35
CA LEU A 25 18.64 -34.06 -3.42
C LEU A 25 18.60 -33.04 -2.29
N PHE A 26 18.98 -33.44 -1.08
CA PHE A 26 19.06 -32.53 0.07
C PHE A 26 20.12 -31.44 -0.14
N GLY A 27 21.29 -31.82 -0.68
CA GLY A 27 22.35 -30.87 -1.03
C GLY A 27 21.88 -29.83 -2.05
N VAL A 28 21.20 -30.27 -3.12
CA VAL A 28 20.62 -29.36 -4.13
C VAL A 28 19.59 -28.42 -3.50
N ALA A 29 18.70 -28.93 -2.65
CA ALA A 29 17.70 -28.12 -1.97
C ALA A 29 18.34 -27.04 -1.07
N LEU A 30 19.43 -27.37 -0.35
CA LEU A 30 20.17 -26.40 0.46
C LEU A 30 20.80 -25.30 -0.39
N VAL A 31 21.44 -25.65 -1.51
CA VAL A 31 22.06 -24.67 -2.41
C VAL A 31 21.00 -23.71 -2.97
N MET A 32 19.85 -24.24 -3.40
CA MET A 32 18.75 -23.40 -3.89
C MET A 32 18.15 -22.52 -2.79
N GLY A 33 17.97 -23.05 -1.57
CA GLY A 33 17.46 -22.29 -0.43
C GLY A 33 18.38 -21.14 -0.03
N LEU A 34 19.70 -21.38 -0.02
CA LEU A 34 20.70 -20.34 0.26
C LEU A 34 20.73 -19.27 -0.85
N GLY A 35 20.67 -19.67 -2.12
CA GLY A 35 20.59 -18.73 -3.24
C GLY A 35 19.32 -17.88 -3.22
N TRP A 36 18.19 -18.45 -2.80
CA TRP A 36 16.93 -17.72 -2.66
C TRP A 36 16.93 -16.73 -1.49
N TRP A 37 17.62 -17.07 -0.39
CA TRP A 37 17.76 -16.17 0.75
C TRP A 37 18.51 -14.89 0.37
N ASP A 38 19.54 -15.01 -0.48
CA ASP A 38 20.40 -13.91 -0.93
C ASP A 38 19.84 -13.17 -2.16
N ALA A 39 18.67 -13.59 -2.67
CA ALA A 39 18.05 -12.94 -3.81
C ALA A 39 17.75 -11.45 -3.50
N PRO A 40 18.15 -10.51 -4.38
CA PRO A 40 18.00 -9.08 -4.15
C PRO A 40 16.52 -8.71 -4.00
N ARG A 41 16.17 -8.10 -2.86
CA ARG A 41 14.80 -7.71 -2.51
C ARG A 41 14.27 -6.50 -3.30
N ASN A 42 15.17 -5.76 -3.96
CA ASN A 42 14.86 -4.58 -4.75
C ASN A 42 15.44 -4.75 -6.16
N LEU A 43 14.58 -4.95 -7.16
CA LEU A 43 14.97 -4.92 -8.56
C LEU A 43 14.70 -3.53 -9.13
N THR A 44 15.77 -2.76 -9.39
CA THR A 44 15.64 -1.49 -10.10
C THR A 44 15.59 -1.77 -11.59
N ILE A 45 14.38 -1.70 -12.17
CA ILE A 45 14.18 -1.90 -13.61
C ILE A 45 14.46 -0.57 -14.31
N HIS A 46 15.63 -0.46 -14.95
CA HIS A 46 15.88 0.60 -15.91
C HIS A 46 15.17 0.21 -17.22
N ASN A 47 13.97 0.74 -17.44
CA ASN A 47 13.31 0.66 -18.73
C ASN A 47 13.84 1.84 -19.60
N PRO A 48 14.81 1.61 -20.50
CA PRO A 48 15.25 2.68 -21.39
C PRO A 48 14.06 3.11 -22.26
N PRO A 49 13.90 4.41 -22.55
CA PRO A 49 12.89 4.86 -23.49
C PRO A 49 13.10 4.16 -24.84
N ASP A 50 12.04 3.59 -25.42
CA ASP A 50 12.09 3.02 -26.77
C ASP A 50 12.56 4.10 -27.74
N LEU A 51 13.74 3.91 -28.34
CA LEU A 51 14.33 4.86 -29.27
C LEU A 51 13.65 4.83 -30.65
N ARG A 52 12.83 3.81 -30.95
CA ARG A 52 12.03 3.73 -32.19
C ARG A 52 10.79 4.61 -32.13
N SER A 53 10.26 4.82 -30.93
CA SER A 53 9.23 5.81 -30.62
C SER A 53 9.76 6.70 -29.51
N GLY A 54 10.73 7.56 -29.84
CA GLY A 54 11.51 8.33 -28.88
C GLY A 54 10.65 8.94 -27.76
N SER A 55 10.69 8.32 -26.58
CA SER A 55 10.10 8.89 -25.37
C SER A 55 11.06 9.96 -24.87
N THR A 56 10.90 11.17 -25.40
CA THR A 56 11.61 12.35 -24.90
C THR A 56 10.98 12.74 -23.58
N ARG A 57 11.59 12.33 -22.46
CA ARG A 57 11.18 12.77 -21.13
C ARG A 57 12.27 13.61 -20.50
N LYS A 58 11.91 14.78 -19.99
CA LYS A 58 12.84 15.65 -19.28
C LYS A 58 13.35 14.91 -18.03
N TRP A 59 14.66 14.88 -17.81
CA TRP A 59 15.25 14.13 -16.68
C TRP A 59 14.76 14.63 -15.31
N TRP A 60 14.32 15.88 -15.23
CA TRP A 60 13.80 16.50 -14.01
C TRP A 60 12.28 16.31 -13.83
N GLU A 61 11.57 15.78 -14.82
CA GLU A 61 10.11 15.71 -14.83
C GLU A 61 9.62 14.45 -14.14
N VAL A 62 8.97 14.64 -12.99
CA VAL A 62 8.34 13.57 -12.22
C VAL A 62 6.97 13.25 -12.82
N ALA A 63 6.65 11.97 -12.89
CA ALA A 63 5.47 11.49 -13.59
C ALA A 63 4.24 11.81 -12.74
N PRO A 64 3.15 12.35 -13.29
CA PRO A 64 1.93 12.55 -12.52
C PRO A 64 1.44 11.27 -11.85
N GLU A 65 1.57 10.10 -12.51
CA GLU A 65 1.25 8.80 -11.93
C GLU A 65 2.11 8.48 -10.69
N SER A 66 3.41 8.81 -10.72
CA SER A 66 4.30 8.61 -9.58
C SER A 66 3.99 9.56 -8.43
N VAL A 67 3.63 10.82 -8.75
CA VAL A 67 3.19 11.82 -7.76
C VAL A 67 1.89 11.36 -7.09
N TYR A 68 0.95 10.82 -7.86
CA TYR A 68 -0.31 10.27 -7.34
C TYR A 68 -0.05 9.11 -6.38
N THR A 69 0.70 8.10 -6.82
CA THR A 69 1.02 6.92 -6.01
C THR A 69 1.76 7.31 -4.73
N PHE A 70 2.72 8.23 -4.82
CA PHE A 70 3.40 8.80 -3.65
C PHE A 70 2.38 9.43 -2.68
N GLY A 71 1.55 10.34 -3.17
CA GLY A 71 0.57 11.06 -2.35
C GLY A 71 -0.39 10.10 -1.64
N PHE A 72 -0.94 9.14 -2.39
CA PHE A 72 -1.84 8.12 -1.86
C PHE A 72 -1.16 7.26 -0.79
N TYR A 73 0.02 6.71 -1.06
CA TYR A 73 0.69 5.78 -0.14
C TYR A 73 1.13 6.45 1.16
N ILE A 74 1.70 7.65 1.09
CA ILE A 74 2.12 8.36 2.31
C ILE A 74 0.90 8.80 3.12
N PHE A 75 -0.14 9.33 2.45
CA PHE A 75 -1.36 9.74 3.13
C PHE A 75 -2.10 8.57 3.79
N GLN A 76 -2.19 7.42 3.11
CA GLN A 76 -2.77 6.20 3.65
C GLN A 76 -2.00 5.72 4.87
N GLN A 77 -0.66 5.65 4.80
CA GLN A 77 0.16 5.21 5.93
C GLN A 77 0.06 6.14 7.15
N LEU A 78 -0.08 7.46 6.94
CA LEU A 78 -0.31 8.42 8.03
C LEU A 78 -1.66 8.20 8.73
N ASN A 79 -2.70 7.94 7.94
CA ASN A 79 -4.08 7.93 8.43
C ASN A 79 -4.62 6.53 8.75
N ARG A 80 -3.83 5.47 8.58
CA ARG A 80 -4.22 4.09 8.92
C ARG A 80 -3.78 3.75 10.34
N TRP A 81 -4.73 3.43 11.20
CA TRP A 81 -4.49 3.07 12.60
C TRP A 81 -4.96 1.64 12.84
N PRO A 82 -4.11 0.64 12.62
CA PRO A 82 -4.55 -0.75 12.67
C PRO A 82 -4.88 -1.27 14.07
N ILE A 83 -4.34 -0.65 15.13
CA ILE A 83 -4.45 -1.15 16.52
C ILE A 83 -5.04 -0.09 17.45
N ASP A 84 -4.42 1.09 17.49
CA ASP A 84 -4.81 2.17 18.41
C ASP A 84 -4.33 3.51 17.86
N GLY A 85 -5.27 4.39 17.54
CA GLY A 85 -5.01 5.73 17.01
C GLY A 85 -4.07 6.55 17.89
N GLU A 86 -4.16 6.43 19.21
CA GLU A 86 -3.29 7.20 20.15
C GLU A 86 -1.82 6.83 19.99
N LYS A 87 -1.52 5.60 19.56
CA LYS A 87 -0.15 5.10 19.38
C LYS A 87 0.27 5.13 17.92
N ASN A 88 -0.63 4.75 17.01
CA ASN A 88 -0.30 4.60 15.60
C ASN A 88 -0.09 5.94 14.91
N TYR A 89 -0.92 6.95 15.20
CA TYR A 89 -0.86 8.22 14.48
C TYR A 89 0.44 9.01 14.77
N PRO A 90 0.84 9.26 16.03
CA PRO A 90 2.10 9.96 16.32
C PRO A 90 3.32 9.17 15.82
N ARG A 91 3.30 7.83 15.93
CA ARG A 91 4.38 6.97 15.43
C ARG A 91 4.51 7.04 13.92
N ALA A 92 3.40 7.08 13.19
CA ALA A 92 3.40 7.21 11.73
C ALA A 92 4.02 8.55 11.30
N ILE A 93 3.67 9.65 11.97
CA ILE A 93 4.23 10.98 11.71
C ILE A 93 5.76 10.97 11.88
N GLN A 94 6.29 10.36 12.95
CA GLN A 94 7.74 10.27 13.13
C GLN A 94 8.40 9.36 12.08
N LYS A 95 7.83 8.19 11.81
CA LYS A 95 8.35 7.24 10.82
C LYS A 95 8.41 7.84 9.41
N LEU A 96 7.42 8.65 9.05
CA LEU A 96 7.30 9.23 7.70
C LEU A 96 7.88 10.63 7.59
N SER A 97 8.62 11.10 8.60
CA SER A 97 9.16 12.46 8.65
C SER A 97 10.00 12.87 7.43
N ALA A 98 10.71 11.94 6.79
CA ALA A 98 11.47 12.19 5.57
C ALA A 98 10.60 12.47 4.32
N TYR A 99 9.31 12.14 4.37
CA TYR A 99 8.31 12.35 3.31
C TYR A 99 7.38 13.54 3.60
N LEU A 100 7.66 14.31 4.66
CA LEU A 100 6.86 15.45 5.09
C LEU A 100 7.70 16.72 5.01
N THR A 101 7.10 17.83 4.60
CA THR A 101 7.71 19.13 4.84
C THR A 101 7.74 19.43 6.35
N PRO A 102 8.69 20.24 6.86
CA PRO A 102 8.73 20.58 8.28
C PRO A 102 7.42 21.22 8.78
N GLN A 103 6.81 22.06 7.95
CA GLN A 103 5.51 22.67 8.22
C GLN A 103 4.41 21.61 8.35
N CYS A 104 4.32 20.69 7.39
CA CYS A 104 3.29 19.66 7.41
C CYS A 104 3.48 18.71 8.61
N LYS A 105 4.72 18.34 8.94
CA LYS A 105 5.03 17.56 10.14
C LYS A 105 4.49 18.25 11.41
N SER A 106 4.79 19.53 11.60
CA SER A 106 4.32 20.29 12.77
C SER A 106 2.79 20.39 12.83
N GLN A 107 2.14 20.56 11.68
CA GLN A 107 0.68 20.58 11.60
C GLN A 107 0.06 19.23 11.97
N LEU A 108 0.64 18.13 11.52
CA LEU A 108 0.20 16.77 11.87
C LEU A 108 0.42 16.46 13.35
N GLU A 109 1.55 16.88 13.93
CA GLU A 109 1.82 16.73 15.37
C GLU A 109 0.78 17.50 16.21
N SER A 110 0.45 18.72 15.78
CA SER A 110 -0.59 19.54 16.42
C SER A 110 -1.98 18.92 16.30
N ASP A 111 -2.33 18.36 15.14
CA ASP A 111 -3.59 17.63 14.92
C ASP A 111 -3.65 16.38 15.81
N ALA A 112 -2.58 15.59 15.88
CA ALA A 112 -2.51 14.42 16.74
C ALA A 112 -2.74 14.77 18.22
N GLN A 113 -2.10 15.84 18.72
CA GLN A 113 -2.29 16.31 20.08
C GLN A 113 -3.74 16.74 20.35
N LYS A 114 -4.34 17.52 19.44
CA LYS A 114 -5.73 17.97 19.56
C LYS A 114 -6.70 16.78 19.64
N ARG A 115 -6.55 15.80 18.74
CA ARG A 115 -7.40 14.60 18.70
C ARG A 115 -7.22 13.71 19.92
N GLN A 116 -5.99 13.61 20.44
CA GLN A 116 -5.71 12.87 21.66
C GLN A 116 -6.41 13.50 22.87
N ILE A 117 -6.31 14.82 23.02
CA ILE A 117 -7.00 15.56 24.10
C ILE A 117 -8.52 15.41 23.98
N ALA A 118 -9.06 15.45 22.75
CA ALA A 118 -10.47 15.24 22.48
C ALA A 118 -10.94 13.78 22.65
N GLY A 119 -10.03 12.83 22.90
CA GLY A 119 -10.37 11.40 23.00
C GLY A 119 -10.78 10.75 21.68
N GLU A 120 -10.52 11.41 20.55
CA GLU A 120 -10.90 10.93 19.22
C GLU A 120 -10.04 9.76 18.73
N LEU A 121 -8.91 9.48 19.38
CA LEU A 121 -7.96 8.44 18.96
C LEU A 121 -8.00 7.17 19.82
N ARG A 122 -8.47 7.28 21.07
CA ARG A 122 -8.29 6.25 22.09
C ARG A 122 -9.04 4.97 21.72
N GLY A 123 -8.29 3.88 21.56
CA GLY A 123 -8.86 2.57 21.21
C GLY A 123 -9.55 2.57 19.84
N ARG A 124 -9.30 3.58 19.01
CA ARG A 124 -9.84 3.64 17.65
C ARG A 124 -8.91 2.92 16.70
N THR A 125 -9.49 2.08 15.85
CA THR A 125 -8.82 1.62 14.63
C THR A 125 -9.39 2.36 13.43
N ARG A 126 -8.56 2.62 12.43
CA ARG A 126 -8.95 3.32 11.20
C ARG A 126 -8.39 2.61 9.97
N GLY A 127 -9.30 2.22 9.07
CA GLY A 127 -8.99 1.83 7.69
C GLY A 127 -9.08 3.04 6.76
N VAL A 128 -8.24 3.05 5.73
CA VAL A 128 -8.20 4.10 4.70
C VAL A 128 -8.04 3.41 3.35
N PHE A 129 -9.00 3.63 2.46
CA PHE A 129 -9.11 2.95 1.18
C PHE A 129 -9.34 3.96 0.07
N GLU A 130 -8.77 3.69 -1.11
CA GLU A 130 -9.15 4.41 -2.32
C GLU A 130 -10.57 4.02 -2.72
N MET A 131 -11.38 4.98 -3.15
CA MET A 131 -12.72 4.69 -3.66
C MET A 131 -12.62 4.00 -5.03
N PRO A 132 -13.39 2.93 -5.28
CA PRO A 132 -13.48 2.31 -6.61
C PRO A 132 -13.91 3.31 -7.68
N ASP A 133 -13.40 3.13 -8.90
CA ASP A 133 -13.68 3.96 -10.10
C ASP A 133 -13.38 5.46 -9.90
N ARG A 134 -12.54 5.77 -8.90
CA ARG A 134 -12.12 7.11 -8.52
C ARG A 134 -10.62 7.17 -8.28
N GLY A 135 -9.86 6.25 -8.88
CA GLY A 135 -8.41 6.22 -8.83
C GLY A 135 -7.77 7.09 -9.91
N TYR A 136 -6.45 7.00 -10.03
CA TYR A 136 -5.68 7.69 -11.07
C TYR A 136 -6.09 7.28 -12.49
N GLY A 137 -6.27 5.98 -12.72
CA GLY A 137 -6.57 5.43 -14.05
C GLY A 137 -7.89 5.92 -14.66
N ASP A 138 -8.85 6.30 -13.81
CA ASP A 138 -10.17 6.75 -14.24
C ASP A 138 -10.18 8.20 -14.73
N ALA A 139 -9.37 9.07 -14.10
CA ALA A 139 -9.31 10.50 -14.45
C ALA A 139 -7.93 11.13 -14.12
N PRO A 140 -6.86 10.82 -14.86
CA PRO A 140 -5.49 11.25 -14.53
C PRO A 140 -5.32 12.76 -14.30
N GLU A 141 -5.86 13.59 -15.20
CA GLU A 141 -5.74 15.06 -15.14
C GLU A 141 -6.54 15.69 -13.99
N LEU A 142 -7.62 15.03 -13.55
CA LEU A 142 -8.37 15.44 -12.36
C LEU A 142 -7.59 15.08 -11.10
N ARG A 143 -6.91 13.93 -11.10
CA ARG A 143 -6.25 13.32 -9.95
C ARG A 143 -4.92 13.99 -9.64
N VAL A 144 -4.19 14.44 -10.65
CA VAL A 144 -2.95 15.20 -10.46
C VAL A 144 -2.94 16.45 -11.31
N LYS A 145 -2.94 17.61 -10.64
CA LYS A 145 -2.75 18.91 -11.28
C LYS A 145 -1.29 19.34 -11.11
N VAL A 146 -0.59 19.51 -12.23
CA VAL A 146 0.78 20.04 -12.23
C VAL A 146 0.70 21.56 -12.08
N LEU A 147 1.15 22.09 -10.94
CA LEU A 147 1.20 23.53 -10.70
C LEU A 147 2.51 24.17 -11.19
N GLY A 148 3.55 23.36 -11.33
CA GLY A 148 4.86 23.77 -11.82
C GLY A 148 5.85 22.61 -11.80
N ARG A 149 7.14 22.91 -11.98
CA ARG A 149 8.21 21.90 -12.07
C ARG A 149 8.34 21.01 -10.83
N ASP A 150 8.08 21.60 -9.66
CA ASP A 150 8.40 21.03 -8.35
C ASP A 150 7.18 21.00 -7.41
N ARG A 151 5.97 21.23 -7.93
CA ARG A 151 4.72 21.33 -7.15
C ARG A 151 3.53 20.76 -7.89
N TRP A 152 2.72 19.99 -7.16
CA TRP A 152 1.53 19.32 -7.67
C TRP A 152 0.41 19.34 -6.64
N VAL A 153 -0.83 19.27 -7.11
CA VAL A 153 -2.00 18.95 -6.29
C VAL A 153 -2.46 17.54 -6.63
N VAL A 154 -2.55 16.68 -5.62
CA VAL A 154 -3.04 15.31 -5.73
C VAL A 154 -4.42 15.23 -5.09
N ASN A 155 -5.41 14.86 -5.88
CA ASN A 155 -6.81 14.80 -5.48
C ASN A 155 -7.20 13.35 -5.18
N LEU A 156 -7.25 12.98 -3.90
CA LEU A 156 -7.60 11.64 -3.46
C LEU A 156 -9.05 11.56 -3.01
N ASP A 157 -9.83 10.64 -3.56
CA ASP A 157 -11.16 10.32 -3.03
C ASP A 157 -11.06 9.03 -2.22
N LEU A 158 -11.15 9.16 -0.89
CA LEU A 158 -10.88 8.06 0.02
C LEU A 158 -12.11 7.73 0.86
N ALA A 159 -12.30 6.43 1.09
CA ALA A 159 -13.18 5.91 2.11
C ALA A 159 -12.38 5.66 3.39
N THR A 160 -12.86 6.20 4.51
CA THR A 160 -12.31 5.94 5.84
C THR A 160 -13.35 5.26 6.70
N GLU A 161 -12.95 4.17 7.35
CA GLU A 161 -13.77 3.45 8.31
C GLU A 161 -13.05 3.46 9.66
N GLU A 162 -13.76 3.86 10.71
CA GLU A 162 -13.24 3.82 12.07
C GLU A 162 -14.05 2.86 12.92
N PHE A 163 -13.35 2.09 13.74
CA PHE A 163 -13.94 1.15 14.68
C PHE A 163 -13.47 1.44 16.10
N TYR A 164 -14.30 1.05 17.07
CA TYR A 164 -13.93 0.95 18.47
C TYR A 164 -14.23 -0.48 18.91
N GLY A 165 -13.19 -1.27 19.14
CA GLY A 165 -13.34 -2.73 19.22
C GLY A 165 -13.89 -3.30 17.92
N SER A 166 -15.05 -3.97 17.98
CA SER A 166 -15.73 -4.56 16.83
C SER A 166 -16.81 -3.66 16.21
N GLU A 167 -17.14 -2.54 16.85
CA GLU A 167 -18.22 -1.65 16.38
C GLU A 167 -17.67 -0.61 15.41
N ARG A 168 -18.30 -0.48 14.23
CA ARG A 168 -17.99 0.59 13.28
C ARG A 168 -18.65 1.88 13.75
N VAL A 169 -17.84 2.86 14.11
CA VAL A 169 -18.31 4.13 14.70
C VAL A 169 -18.37 5.28 13.70
N LYS A 170 -17.64 5.17 12.58
CA LYS A 170 -17.60 6.20 11.55
C LYS A 170 -17.31 5.58 10.20
N GLN A 171 -18.05 6.04 9.19
CA GLN A 171 -17.74 5.83 7.80
C GLN A 171 -17.83 7.19 7.11
N ALA A 172 -16.77 7.56 6.38
CA ALA A 172 -16.73 8.81 5.64
C ALA A 172 -16.09 8.58 4.27
N PHE A 173 -16.69 9.23 3.27
CA PHE A 173 -16.12 9.37 1.93
C PHE A 173 -15.68 10.83 1.81
N VAL A 174 -14.41 11.05 1.51
CA VAL A 174 -13.81 12.39 1.59
C VAL A 174 -12.86 12.60 0.44
N HIS A 175 -12.98 13.77 -0.19
CA HIS A 175 -12.05 14.32 -1.14
C HIS A 175 -10.94 15.05 -0.39
N TYR A 176 -9.70 14.59 -0.57
CA TYR A 176 -8.49 15.15 0.01
C TYR A 176 -7.63 15.78 -1.09
N PRO A 177 -7.62 17.13 -1.20
CA PRO A 177 -6.71 17.83 -2.08
C PRO A 177 -5.36 18.01 -1.36
N LEU A 178 -4.38 17.17 -1.68
CA LEU A 178 -3.05 17.16 -1.10
C LEU A 178 -2.10 18.02 -1.93
N GLN A 179 -1.25 18.80 -1.28
CA GLN A 179 -0.13 19.45 -1.93
C GLN A 179 1.11 18.55 -1.84
N VAL A 180 1.70 18.24 -2.99
CA VAL A 180 2.96 17.48 -3.10
C VAL A 180 4.03 18.39 -3.68
N VAL A 181 5.22 18.35 -3.11
CA VAL A 181 6.37 19.14 -3.56
C VAL A 181 7.59 18.26 -3.77
N ARG A 182 8.52 18.70 -4.62
CA ARG A 182 9.86 18.11 -4.66
C ARG A 182 10.58 18.45 -3.37
N LEU A 183 11.25 17.46 -2.79
CA LEU A 183 12.10 17.65 -1.62
C LEU A 183 13.44 16.95 -1.88
N ASP A 184 14.50 17.76 -1.94
CA ASP A 184 15.87 17.27 -2.11
C ASP A 184 16.44 16.89 -0.73
N VAL A 185 16.44 15.59 -0.47
CA VAL A 185 16.95 14.97 0.77
C VAL A 185 17.67 13.69 0.40
N ASP A 186 18.44 13.18 1.35
CA ASP A 186 19.14 11.89 1.26
C ASP A 186 18.24 10.79 0.65
N PRO A 187 18.58 10.28 -0.56
CA PRO A 187 17.80 9.25 -1.24
C PRO A 187 17.68 7.94 -0.46
N GLU A 188 18.60 7.66 0.47
CA GLU A 188 18.49 6.47 1.34
C GLU A 188 17.30 6.59 2.31
N LYS A 189 16.91 7.82 2.64
CA LYS A 189 15.78 8.11 3.55
C LYS A 189 14.50 8.41 2.81
N ASN A 190 14.59 9.07 1.66
CA ASN A 190 13.45 9.38 0.80
C ASN A 190 13.83 9.13 -0.67
N PRO A 191 13.63 7.90 -1.18
CA PRO A 191 13.95 7.56 -2.55
C PRO A 191 13.01 8.20 -3.58
N PHE A 192 11.88 8.77 -3.15
CA PHE A 192 10.94 9.44 -4.06
C PHE A 192 11.39 10.86 -4.44
N GLY A 193 12.18 11.53 -3.59
CA GLY A 193 12.51 12.95 -3.76
C GLY A 193 11.26 13.86 -3.70
N LEU A 194 10.19 13.39 -3.07
CA LEU A 194 8.89 14.07 -2.93
C LEU A 194 8.52 14.19 -1.46
N ALA A 195 7.74 15.22 -1.12
CA ALA A 195 7.19 15.40 0.21
C ALA A 195 5.74 15.88 0.16
N LEU A 196 4.95 15.43 1.14
CA LEU A 196 3.64 16.00 1.42
C LEU A 196 3.81 17.36 2.11
N ASN A 197 3.18 18.39 1.54
CA ASN A 197 3.02 19.70 2.16
C ASN A 197 1.59 19.90 2.70
N CYS A 198 1.00 18.81 3.21
CA CYS A 198 -0.36 18.78 3.76
C CYS A 198 -1.42 19.14 2.70
N TYR A 199 -2.46 19.88 3.07
CA TYR A 199 -3.62 20.12 2.20
C TYR A 199 -3.45 21.38 1.35
N ASP A 200 -3.82 21.29 0.08
CA ASP A 200 -3.94 22.45 -0.81
C ASP A 200 -5.20 23.28 -0.51
N SER A 201 -6.28 22.60 -0.11
CA SER A 201 -7.53 23.21 0.38
C SER A 201 -8.22 22.31 1.40
N ALA A 202 -9.29 22.79 2.05
CA ALA A 202 -9.98 22.00 3.07
C ALA A 202 -10.56 20.70 2.49
N PRO A 203 -10.37 19.53 3.14
CA PRO A 203 -11.00 18.28 2.72
C PRO A 203 -12.51 18.39 2.63
N GLN A 204 -13.12 17.80 1.61
CA GLN A 204 -14.55 17.91 1.33
C GLN A 204 -15.23 16.55 1.47
N ARG A 205 -16.37 16.50 2.17
CA ARG A 205 -17.13 15.25 2.28
C ARG A 205 -17.80 14.94 0.95
N ILE A 206 -17.66 13.70 0.49
CA ILE A 206 -18.38 13.16 -0.67
C ILE A 206 -19.68 12.56 -0.15
N THR A 207 -20.81 13.01 -0.68
CA THR A 207 -22.12 12.42 -0.39
C THR A 207 -22.29 11.23 -1.34
N PRO A 208 -22.31 9.98 -0.83
CA PRO A 208 -22.60 8.84 -1.69
C PRO A 208 -24.05 8.91 -2.18
N PRO A 209 -24.36 8.43 -3.39
CA PRO A 209 -25.74 8.30 -3.83
C PRO A 209 -26.51 7.40 -2.86
N PRO A 210 -27.80 7.67 -2.61
CA PRO A 210 -28.62 6.87 -1.70
C PRO A 210 -28.59 5.40 -2.12
N ALA A 211 -28.53 4.50 -1.14
CA ALA A 211 -28.52 3.07 -1.40
C ALA A 211 -29.77 2.67 -2.22
N PRO A 212 -29.64 1.78 -3.22
CA PRO A 212 -30.80 1.28 -3.94
C PRO A 212 -31.75 0.61 -2.95
N VAL A 213 -33.01 1.04 -2.96
CA VAL A 213 -34.06 0.45 -2.13
C VAL A 213 -34.24 -1.02 -2.53
N PRO A 214 -34.21 -1.98 -1.60
CA PRO A 214 -34.48 -3.37 -1.95
C PRO A 214 -35.88 -3.47 -2.56
N SER A 215 -35.93 -3.93 -3.81
CA SER A 215 -37.19 -4.21 -4.49
C SER A 215 -37.84 -5.40 -3.80
N HIS A 216 -38.82 -5.14 -2.93
CA HIS A 216 -39.75 -6.17 -2.50
C HIS A 216 -40.59 -6.59 -3.71
N SER A 217 -40.23 -7.69 -4.37
CA SER A 217 -41.16 -8.40 -5.24
C SER A 217 -42.31 -8.93 -4.38
N PRO A 218 -43.57 -8.57 -4.64
CA PRO A 218 -44.69 -9.22 -3.97
C PRO A 218 -44.70 -10.68 -4.42
N ALA A 219 -44.67 -11.60 -3.46
CA ALA A 219 -44.92 -13.02 -3.72
C ALA A 219 -46.30 -13.15 -4.39
N THR A 220 -46.31 -13.61 -5.64
CA THR A 220 -47.54 -13.95 -6.35
C THR A 220 -48.26 -15.04 -5.57
N ALA A 221 -49.37 -14.68 -4.92
CA ALA A 221 -50.30 -15.64 -4.36
C ALA A 221 -50.89 -16.45 -5.52
N MET A 222 -50.53 -17.74 -5.62
CA MET A 222 -51.29 -18.69 -6.42
C MET A 222 -52.70 -18.80 -5.82
N GLN A 223 -53.68 -18.19 -6.47
CA GLN A 223 -55.08 -18.56 -6.31
C GLN A 223 -55.40 -19.72 -7.26
N GLY A 224 -56.08 -20.70 -6.70
CA GLY A 224 -56.39 -21.98 -7.34
C GLY A 224 -57.45 -21.89 -8.43
N SER A 225 -57.51 -22.98 -9.19
CA SER A 225 -58.67 -23.50 -9.91
C SER A 225 -58.53 -25.00 -9.99
#